data_AF-A0A9E2YXH6-F1
#
_entry.id   AF-A0A9E2YXH6-F1
#
_cell.length_a   1.000
_cell.length_b   1.000
_cell.length_c   1.000
_cell.angle_alpha   90.00
_cell.angle_beta   90.00
_cell.angle_gamma   90.00
#
_symmetry.space_group_name_H-M   'P 1'
#
loop_
_entity.id
_entity.type
_entity.pdbx_description
1 polymer ?
#
loop_
_entity_poly.entity_id
_entity_poly.type
_entity_poly.pdbx_seq_one_letter_code
_entity_poly.pdbx_strand_id
1 'polypeptide(L)' 'MARGWESKSVESQIESAESRRPRGSAPTAEQIARQRQKESLELSKTRILHDLERATNPRYRETLLAALTHLEQRLAEL' A
#
# COMPACT_ATOMS: atom_id res chain seq x y z
N MET A 1 5.47 14.07 18.81
CA MET A 1 4.16 13.97 18.15
C MET A 1 4.36 13.99 16.63
N ALA A 2 4.70 12.86 16.01
CA ALA A 2 4.66 12.74 14.56
C ALA A 2 4.37 11.30 14.17
N ARG A 3 3.06 11.05 14.06
CA ARG A 3 2.44 10.18 13.05
C ARG A 3 2.68 8.67 13.21
N GLY A 4 2.28 8.14 14.36
CA GLY A 4 1.78 6.77 14.47
C GLY A 4 0.45 6.60 13.73
N TRP A 5 0.49 6.69 12.39
CA TRP A 5 -0.67 6.47 11.51
C TRP A 5 -0.61 5.10 10.78
N GLU A 6 0.41 4.29 11.06
CA GLU A 6 0.71 3.11 10.23
C GLU A 6 -0.05 1.83 10.62
N SER A 7 -0.73 1.80 11.76
CA SER A 7 -1.38 0.57 12.23
C SER A 7 -2.84 0.73 12.62
N LYS A 8 -3.38 1.97 12.67
CA LYS A 8 -4.74 2.22 13.17
C LYS A 8 -5.84 2.22 12.10
N SER A 9 -5.48 2.18 10.82
CA SER A 9 -6.45 2.13 9.72
C SER A 9 -6.52 0.77 9.02
N VAL A 10 -5.73 -0.21 9.45
CA VAL A 10 -5.65 -1.56 8.83
C VAL A 10 -6.79 -2.47 9.31
N GLU A 11 -7.42 -2.19 10.45
CA GLU A 11 -8.52 -3.00 11.00
C GLU A 11 -9.92 -2.57 10.52
N SER A 12 -10.08 -1.36 9.98
CA SER A 12 -11.42 -0.77 9.80
C SER A 12 -12.08 -1.00 8.42
N GLN A 13 -11.38 -1.56 7.43
CA GLN A 13 -11.89 -1.62 6.05
C GLN A 13 -12.50 -2.96 5.63
N ILE A 14 -12.44 -3.99 6.48
CA ILE A 14 -13.09 -5.28 6.18
C ILE A 14 -14.61 -5.16 6.29
N GLU A 15 -15.13 -4.29 7.17
CA GLU A 15 -16.57 -4.14 7.41
C GLU A 15 -17.31 -3.42 6.27
N SER A 16 -16.62 -2.62 5.44
CA SER A 16 -17.27 -1.79 4.42
C SER A 16 -17.50 -2.51 3.08
N ALA A 17 -16.76 -3.59 2.79
CA ALA A 17 -16.91 -4.37 1.56
C ALA A 17 -18.17 -5.25 1.55
N GLU A 18 -18.81 -5.47 2.71
CA GLU A 18 -20.07 -6.22 2.84
C GLU A 18 -21.29 -5.46 2.30
N SER A 19 -21.22 -4.12 2.20
CA SER A 19 -22.41 -3.29 1.97
C SER A 19 -22.90 -3.22 0.51
N ARG A 20 -22.19 -3.78 -0.49
CA ARG A 20 -22.52 -3.52 -1.90
C ARG A 20 -22.42 -4.68 -2.89
N ARG A 21 -22.47 -5.95 -2.48
CA ARG A 21 -22.61 -7.06 -3.46
C ARG A 21 -23.65 -8.12 -3.07
N PRO A 22 -24.57 -8.47 -3.98
CA PRO A 22 -25.47 -9.60 -3.77
C PRO A 22 -24.69 -10.91 -3.87
N ARG A 23 -24.70 -11.71 -2.79
CA ARG A 23 -24.42 -13.17 -2.74
C ARG A 23 -23.17 -13.66 -3.47
N GLY A 24 -22.03 -13.01 -3.29
CA GLY A 24 -20.72 -13.62 -3.53
C GLY A 24 -20.12 -14.02 -2.18
N SER A 25 -19.66 -15.26 -2.03
CA SER A 25 -18.99 -15.78 -0.84
C SER A 25 -18.01 -14.77 -0.23
N ALA A 26 -18.00 -14.67 1.10
CA ALA A 26 -17.03 -13.86 1.84
C ALA A 26 -15.60 -14.14 1.31
N PRO A 27 -14.76 -13.10 1.18
CA PRO A 27 -13.41 -13.29 0.67
C PRO A 27 -12.65 -14.29 1.54
N THR A 28 -11.96 -15.23 0.91
CA THR A 28 -11.14 -16.22 1.62
C THR A 28 -9.99 -15.51 2.34
N ALA A 29 -9.43 -16.14 3.38
CA ALA A 29 -8.29 -15.60 4.10
C ALA A 29 -7.11 -15.25 3.16
N GLU A 30 -6.92 -16.02 2.08
CA GLU A 30 -5.90 -15.76 1.05
C GLU A 30 -6.21 -14.51 0.22
N GLN A 31 -7.47 -14.27 -0.13
CA GLN A 31 -7.89 -13.06 -0.85
C GLN A 31 -7.70 -11.81 0.02
N ILE A 32 -8.04 -11.91 1.31
CA ILE A 32 -7.80 -10.83 2.28
C ILE A 32 -6.30 -10.56 2.43
N ALA A 33 -5.48 -11.62 2.51
CA ALA A 33 -4.03 -11.48 2.62
C ALA A 33 -3.42 -10.79 1.39
N ARG A 34 -3.83 -11.17 0.16
CA ARG A 34 -3.37 -10.49 -1.06
C ARG A 34 -3.80 -9.02 -1.10
N GLN A 35 -5.05 -8.74 -0.72
CA GLN A 35 -5.55 -7.37 -0.69
C GLN A 35 -4.75 -6.51 0.30
N ARG A 36 -4.49 -7.01 1.51
CA ARG A 36 -3.63 -6.34 2.50
C ARG A 36 -2.20 -6.13 1.99
N GLN A 37 -1.64 -7.12 1.31
CA GLN A 37 -0.29 -7.02 0.74
C GLN A 37 -0.24 -5.94 -0.35
N LYS A 38 -1.24 -5.89 -1.23
CA LYS A 38 -1.37 -4.85 -2.25
C LYS A 38 -1.45 -3.45 -1.62
N GLU A 39 -2.33 -3.28 -0.64
CA GLU A 39 -2.50 -2.00 0.07
C GLU A 39 -1.20 -1.54 0.76
N SER A 40 -0.47 -2.47 1.38
CA SER A 40 0.82 -2.17 2.00
C SER A 40 1.85 -1.67 0.98
N LEU A 41 1.90 -2.28 -0.20
CA LEU A 41 2.77 -1.86 -1.29
C LEU A 41 2.36 -0.49 -1.87
N GLU A 42 1.06 -0.25 -2.06
CA GLU A 42 0.52 1.04 -2.53
C GLU A 42 0.80 2.20 -1.55
N LEU A 43 0.66 1.94 -0.24
CA LEU A 43 1.02 2.91 0.79
C LEU A 43 2.52 3.24 0.75
N SER A 44 3.35 2.22 0.60
CA SER A 44 4.80 2.37 0.49
C SER A 44 5.18 3.18 -0.76
N LYS A 45 4.53 2.91 -1.91
CA LYS A 45 4.68 3.69 -3.14
C LYS A 45 4.36 5.16 -2.93
N THR A 46 3.22 5.44 -2.29
CA THR A 46 2.76 6.81 -2.02
C THR A 46 3.77 7.59 -1.16
N ARG A 47 4.37 6.94 -0.15
CA ARG A 47 5.41 7.56 0.67
C ARG A 47 6.65 7.91 -0.13
N ILE A 48 7.13 6.97 -0.96
CA ILE A 48 8.31 7.21 -1.79
C ILE A 48 8.08 8.36 -2.77
N LEU A 49 6.89 8.47 -3.37
CA LEU A 49 6.54 9.59 -4.24
C LEU A 49 6.58 10.93 -3.48
N HIS A 50 6.02 10.98 -2.29
CA HIS A 50 6.08 12.18 -1.44
C HIS A 50 7.51 12.51 -1.00
N ASP A 51 8.34 11.50 -0.73
CA ASP A 51 9.75 11.69 -0.41
C ASP A 51 10.53 12.19 -1.64
N LEU A 52 10.21 11.73 -2.85
CA LEU A 52 10.78 12.21 -4.10
C LEU A 52 10.44 13.68 -4.37
N GLU A 53 9.23 14.13 -4.03
CA GLU A 53 8.82 15.53 -4.14
C GLU A 53 9.63 16.44 -3.23
N ARG A 54 10.01 15.94 -2.04
CA ARG A 54 10.77 16.71 -1.04
C ARG A 54 12.28 16.50 -1.13
N ALA A 55 12.73 15.47 -1.85
CA ALA A 55 14.15 15.13 -1.98
C ALA A 55 14.88 16.12 -2.90
N THR A 56 15.77 16.90 -2.30
CA THR A 56 16.67 17.80 -3.02
C THR A 56 18.02 17.17 -3.37
N ASN A 57 18.40 16.08 -2.68
CA ASN A 57 19.65 15.37 -2.91
C ASN A 57 19.52 14.38 -4.08
N PRO A 58 20.31 14.52 -5.16
CA PRO A 58 20.19 13.67 -6.35
C PRO A 58 20.50 12.19 -6.07
N ARG A 59 21.49 11.88 -5.23
CA ARG A 59 21.83 10.50 -4.86
C ARG A 59 20.71 9.84 -4.05
N TYR A 60 20.05 10.61 -3.17
CA TYR A 60 18.91 10.10 -2.41
C TYR A 60 17.70 9.87 -3.32
N ARG A 61 17.48 10.77 -4.29
CA ARG A 61 16.44 10.64 -5.31
C ARG A 61 16.62 9.37 -6.15
N GLU A 62 17.84 9.04 -6.56
CA GLU A 62 18.14 7.78 -7.28
C GLU A 62 17.75 6.55 -6.46
N THR A 63 18.09 6.52 -5.18
CA THR A 63 17.70 5.41 -4.27
C THR A 63 16.19 5.29 -4.15
N LEU A 64 15.47 6.41 -4.01
CA LEU A 64 14.02 6.43 -3.95
C LEU A 64 13.38 5.96 -5.26
N LEU A 65 13.92 6.33 -6.41
CA LEU A 65 13.46 5.85 -7.72
C LEU A 65 13.67 4.34 -7.87
N ALA A 66 14.83 3.81 -7.47
CA ALA A 66 15.07 2.37 -7.51
C ALA A 66 14.10 1.59 -6.60
N ALA A 67 13.85 2.13 -5.40
CA ALA A 67 12.87 1.56 -4.49
C ALA A 67 11.44 1.63 -5.05
N LEU A 68 11.07 2.73 -5.72
CA LEU A 68 9.79 2.88 -6.40
C LEU A 68 9.60 1.80 -7.47
N THR A 69 10.59 1.61 -8.34
CA THR A 69 10.54 0.58 -9.39
C THR A 69 10.39 -0.82 -8.81
N HIS A 70 11.11 -1.14 -7.74
CA HIS A 70 10.97 -2.43 -7.08
C HIS A 70 9.54 -2.64 -6.51
N LEU A 71 8.94 -1.62 -5.89
CA LEU A 71 7.56 -1.70 -5.40
C LEU A 71 6.54 -1.88 -6.54
N GLU A 72 6.74 -1.21 -7.67
CA GLU A 72 5.88 -1.34 -8.85
C GLU A 72 5.98 -2.74 -9.47
N GLN A 73 7.17 -3.33 -9.53
CA GLN A 73 7.35 -4.72 -9.97
C GLN A 73 6.60 -5.69 -9.04
N ARG A 74 6.73 -5.52 -7.71
CA ARG A 74 6.01 -6.34 -6.73
C ARG A 74 4.50 -6.20 -6.83
N LEU A 75 4.00 -5.01 -7.17
CA LEU A 75 2.58 -4.77 -7.42
C LEU A 75 2.09 -5.42 -8.72
N ALA A 76 2.95 -5.49 -9.75
CA ALA A 76 2.61 -6.14 -11.02
C ALA A 76 2.63 -7.68 -10.93
N GLU A 77 3.42 -8.24 -10.01
CA GLU A 77 3.51 -9.68 -9.74
C GLU A 77 2.37 -10.23 -8.86
N LEU A 78 1.57 -9.35 -8.25
CA LEU A 78 0.51 -9.69 -7.28
C LEU A 78 -0.85 -9.98 -7.93
#